data_AF-A0A965HCL6-F1
#
_entry.id   AF-A0A965HCL6-F1
#
_cell.length_a   1.000
_cell.length_b   1.000
_cell.length_c   1.000
_cell.angle_alpha   90.00
_cell.angle_beta   90.00
_cell.angle_gamma   90.00
#
_symmetry.space_group_name_H-M   'P 1'
#
loop_
_entity.id
_entity.type
_entity.pdbx_description
1 polymer ?
#
loop_
_entity_poly.entity_id
_entity_poly.type
_entity_poly.pdbx_seq_one_letter_code
_entity_poly.pdbx_strand_id
1 'polypeptide(L)' 'WFITSYKDANASYLAFDELIKKGVEAIYWYNSFDSPIEGKESEKIAQQITDAKIEILIQSQGGKTSGQEWLTKVDAKFVK' A
#
# COMPACT_ATOMS: atom_id res chain seq x y z
N TRP A 1 -18.11 -3.86 -17.83
CA TRP A 1 -18.26 -3.69 -16.38
C TRP A 1 -17.61 -2.36 -16.05
N PHE A 2 -18.40 -1.34 -15.70
CA PHE A 2 -17.89 0.00 -15.40
C PHE A 2 -17.55 0.05 -13.92
N ILE A 3 -16.27 0.30 -13.60
CA ILE A 3 -15.83 0.56 -12.23
C ILE A 3 -16.28 1.98 -11.90
N THR A 4 -17.21 2.12 -10.95
CA THR A 4 -17.95 3.37 -10.70
C THR A 4 -17.28 4.32 -9.72
N SER A 5 -16.15 3.95 -9.12
CA SER A 5 -15.38 4.86 -8.29
C SER A 5 -13.88 4.64 -8.41
N TYR A 6 -13.13 5.73 -8.24
CA TYR A 6 -11.67 5.73 -8.18
C TYR A 6 -11.11 4.74 -7.13
N LYS A 7 -11.85 4.53 -6.04
CA LYS A 7 -11.54 3.59 -4.98
C LYS A 7 -11.64 2.14 -5.43
N ASP A 8 -12.66 1.80 -6.21
CA ASP A 8 -12.87 0.46 -6.75
C ASP A 8 -11.87 0.12 -7.87
N ALA A 9 -11.22 1.13 -8.46
CA ALA A 9 -10.15 0.97 -9.44
C ALA A 9 -8.77 0.75 -8.79
N ASN A 10 -8.61 1.02 -7.49
CA ASN A 10 -7.32 0.96 -6.81
C ASN A 10 -7.13 -0.42 -6.12
N ALA A 11 -6.57 -1.38 -6.86
CA ALA A 11 -6.33 -2.73 -6.36
C ALA A 11 -5.44 -2.77 -5.10
N SER A 12 -4.46 -1.87 -5.00
CA SER A 12 -3.59 -1.76 -3.83
C SER A 12 -4.38 -1.34 -2.59
N TYR A 13 -5.28 -0.35 -2.69
CA TYR A 13 -6.16 0.04 -1.60
C TYR A 13 -6.96 -1.15 -1.04
N LEU A 14 -7.60 -1.94 -1.92
CA LEU A 14 -8.42 -3.08 -1.49
C LEU A 14 -7.58 -4.14 -0.78
N ALA A 15 -6.37 -4.41 -1.27
CA ALA A 15 -5.45 -5.34 -0.64
C ALA A 15 -5.06 -4.87 0.77
N PHE A 16 -4.70 -3.59 0.95
CA PHE A 16 -4.38 -3.06 2.27
C PHE A 16 -5.58 -3.06 3.22
N ASP A 17 -6.76 -2.63 2.77
CA ASP A 17 -7.98 -2.60 3.60
C ASP A 17 -8.33 -4.00 4.14
N GLU A 18 -8.19 -5.03 3.30
CA GLU A 18 -8.45 -6.43 3.70
C GLU A 18 -7.37 -6.98 4.65
N LEU A 19 -6.09 -6.66 4.41
CA LEU A 19 -4.98 -7.08 5.28
C LEU A 19 -5.07 -6.42 6.66
N ILE A 20 -5.39 -5.13 6.72
CA ILE A 20 -5.60 -4.39 7.97
C ILE A 20 -6.75 -5.01 8.78
N LYS A 21 -7.89 -5.33 8.13
CA LYS A 21 -9.03 -5.99 8.81
C LYS A 21 -8.67 -7.35 9.39
N LYS A 22 -7.73 -8.07 8.78
CA LYS A 22 -7.21 -9.34 9.30
C LYS A 22 -6.23 -9.16 10.46
N GLY A 23 -5.83 -7.93 10.79
CA GLY A 23 -4.90 -7.65 11.88
C GLY A 23 -3.49 -8.18 11.61
N VAL A 24 -3.03 -8.12 10.35
CA VAL A 24 -1.67 -8.56 10.02
C VAL A 24 -0.63 -7.66 10.68
N GLU A 25 0.48 -8.24 11.09
CA GLU A 25 1.60 -7.49 11.70
C GLU A 25 2.57 -6.95 10.64
N ALA A 26 2.60 -7.56 9.45
CA ALA A 26 3.48 -7.16 8.36
C ALA A 26 2.86 -7.45 6.99
N ILE A 27 3.22 -6.63 6.01
CA ILE A 27 2.83 -6.77 4.60
C ILE A 27 4.09 -6.83 3.77
N TYR A 28 4.31 -7.99 3.14
CA TYR A 28 5.39 -8.19 2.18
C TYR A 28 4.90 -7.95 0.76
N TRP A 29 5.40 -6.89 0.13
CA TRP A 29 5.00 -6.48 -1.20
C TRP A 29 6.09 -6.84 -2.22
N TYR A 30 5.85 -7.91 -2.97
CA TYR A 30 6.76 -8.43 -3.99
C TYR A 30 6.35 -7.95 -5.40
N ASN A 31 6.41 -6.64 -5.64
CA ASN A 31 6.25 -6.03 -6.96
C ASN A 31 6.83 -4.60 -6.92
N SER A 32 7.00 -3.99 -8.09
CA SER A 32 7.37 -2.59 -8.38
C SER A 32 6.48 -1.52 -7.73
N PHE A 33 5.41 -1.89 -7.02
CA PHE A 33 4.38 -0.97 -6.53
C PHE A 33 3.86 -0.06 -7.66
N ASP A 34 3.61 -0.66 -8.83
CA ASP A 34 3.23 -0.01 -10.09
C ASP A 34 1.85 0.67 -10.06
N SER A 35 0.97 0.26 -9.14
CA SER A 35 -0.34 0.85 -8.90
C SER A 35 -0.38 1.51 -7.51
N PRO A 36 0.14 2.74 -7.34
CA PRO A 36 0.20 3.40 -6.04
C PRO A 36 -1.21 3.73 -5.51
N ILE A 37 -1.34 3.85 -4.19
CA ILE A 37 -2.55 4.38 -3.55
C ILE A 37 -2.54 5.90 -3.69
N GLU A 38 -3.50 6.47 -4.40
CA GLU A 38 -3.62 7.92 -4.55
C GLU A 38 -4.97 8.45 -4.03
N GLY A 39 -5.10 9.78 -3.96
CA GLY A 39 -6.29 10.45 -3.42
C GLY A 39 -6.49 10.25 -1.91
N LYS A 40 -7.71 10.49 -1.44
CA LYS A 40 -8.06 10.49 0.01
C LYS A 40 -7.85 9.14 0.70
N GLU A 41 -7.93 8.04 -0.04
CA GLU A 41 -7.73 6.70 0.52
C GLU A 41 -6.26 6.43 0.87
N SER A 42 -5.32 7.13 0.20
CA SER A 42 -3.89 7.07 0.46
C SER A 42 -3.55 7.47 1.90
N GLU A 43 -4.06 8.61 2.34
CA GLU A 43 -3.88 9.13 3.71
C GLU A 43 -4.56 8.24 4.74
N LYS A 44 -5.78 7.78 4.44
CA LYS A 44 -6.52 6.90 5.34
C LYS A 44 -5.77 5.59 5.60
N ILE A 45 -5.32 4.91 4.55
CA ILE A 45 -4.59 3.65 4.70
C ILE A 45 -3.24 3.87 5.38
N ALA A 46 -2.52 4.96 5.07
CA ALA A 46 -1.26 5.28 5.74
C ALA A 46 -1.46 5.46 7.26
N GLN A 47 -2.51 6.16 7.67
CA GLN A 47 -2.86 6.32 9.09
C GLN A 47 -3.19 4.96 9.72
N GLN A 48 -4.01 4.14 9.06
CA GLN A 48 -4.38 2.82 9.59
C GLN A 48 -3.19 1.88 9.75
N ILE A 49 -2.25 1.88 8.79
CA ILE A 49 -1.00 1.12 8.86
C ILE A 49 -0.16 1.60 10.05
N THR A 50 -0.04 2.92 10.23
CA THR A 50 0.72 3.53 11.32
C THR A 50 0.12 3.20 12.69
N ASP A 51 -1.20 3.34 12.83
CA ASP A 51 -1.93 3.08 14.08
C ASP A 51 -1.86 1.60 14.48
N ALA A 52 -1.99 0.70 13.50
CA ALA A 52 -1.89 -0.74 13.70
C ALA A 52 -0.43 -1.24 13.77
N LYS A 53 0.56 -0.34 13.59
CA LYS A 53 2.00 -0.66 13.59
C LYS A 53 2.37 -1.79 12.62
N ILE A 54 1.74 -1.80 11.45
CA ILE A 54 1.96 -2.83 10.44
C ILE A 54 3.28 -2.53 9.72
N GLU A 55 4.19 -3.49 9.69
CA GLU A 55 5.44 -3.33 8.94
C GLU A 55 5.22 -3.47 7.43
N ILE A 56 5.70 -2.51 6.64
CA ILE A 56 5.64 -2.58 5.18
C ILE A 56 7.03 -2.95 4.64
N LEU A 57 7.13 -4.11 4.00
CA LEU A 57 8.37 -4.64 3.40
C LEU A 57 8.22 -4.64 1.88
N ILE A 58 9.06 -3.88 1.17
CA ILE A 58 9.00 -3.75 -0.29
C ILE A 58 10.18 -4.47 -0.92
N GLN A 59 9.90 -5.46 -1.77
CA GLN A 59 10.90 -6.08 -2.65
C GLN A 59 10.60 -5.72 -4.11
N SER A 60 11.36 -4.75 -4.64
CA SER A 60 11.21 -4.31 -6.03
C SER A 60 11.96 -5.28 -6.96
N GLN A 61 11.26 -5.86 -7.94
CA GLN A 61 11.81 -6.84 -8.92
C GLN A 61 12.59 -6.19 -10.07
N GLY A 62 13.14 -4.99 -9.86
CA GLY A 62 13.82 -4.21 -10.89
C GLY A 62 12.87 -3.25 -11.59
N GLY A 63 13.13 -1.95 -11.44
CA GLY A 63 12.27 -0.85 -11.91
C GLY A 63 12.24 0.30 -10.91
N LYS A 64 11.79 1.49 -11.33
CA LYS A 64 11.51 2.59 -10.39
C LYS A 64 10.26 2.22 -9.59
N THR A 65 10.39 2.15 -8.27
CA THR A 65 9.23 2.04 -7.38
C THR A 65 8.41 3.33 -7.45
N SER A 66 7.13 3.22 -7.81
CA SER A 66 6.20 4.35 -7.79
C SER A 66 5.71 4.63 -6.37
N GLY A 67 5.21 5.83 -6.10
CA GLY A 67 4.60 6.15 -4.80
C GLY A 67 5.59 6.32 -3.63
N GLN A 68 6.84 6.73 -3.89
CA GLN A 68 7.87 6.95 -2.86
C GLN A 68 7.41 7.85 -1.70
N GLU A 69 6.63 8.90 -1.98
CA GLU A 69 6.08 9.77 -0.94
C GLU A 69 5.21 8.98 0.04
N TRP A 70 4.33 8.13 -0.48
CA TRP A 70 3.45 7.31 0.35
C TRP A 70 4.22 6.23 1.13
N LEU A 71 5.18 5.56 0.46
CA LEU A 71 6.05 4.58 1.11
C LEU A 71 6.86 5.20 2.26
N THR A 72 7.24 6.46 2.13
CA THR A 72 7.91 7.20 3.21
C THR A 72 6.97 7.47 4.38
N LYS A 73 5.69 7.76 4.13
CA LYS A 73 4.69 8.01 5.20
C LYS A 73 4.45 6.79 6.09
N VAL A 74 4.55 5.59 5.51
CA VAL A 74 4.32 4.32 6.23
C VAL A 74 5.61 3.65 6.71
N ASP A 75 6.73 4.38 6.68
CA ASP A 75 8.06 3.87 7.07
C ASP A 75 8.41 2.52 6.38
N ALA A 76 8.14 2.44 5.08
CA ALA A 76 8.35 1.21 4.33
C ALA A 76 9.84 0.84 4.25
N LYS A 77 10.16 -0.42 4.57
CA LYS A 77 11.52 -0.96 4.49
C LYS A 77 11.72 -1.64 3.14
N PHE A 78 12.73 -1.20 2.41
CA PHE A 78 13.15 -1.85 1.17
C PHE A 78 14.03 -3.04 1.48
N VAL A 79 13.59 -4.22 1.09
CA VAL A 79 14.33 -5.48 1.24
C VAL A 79 14.97 -5.88 -0.09
N LYS A 80 16.12 -6.57 -0.01
CA LYS A 80 16.87 -7.05 -1.18
C LYS A 80 16.25 -8.34 -1.73
#